data_AF-A0A2M9L2M5-F1
#
_entry.id   AF-A0A2M9L2M5-F1
#
_cell.length_a   1.000
_cell.length_b   1.000
_cell.length_c   1.000
_cell.angle_alpha   90.00
_cell.angle_beta   90.00
_cell.angle_gamma   90.00
#
_symmetry.space_group_name_H-M   'P 1'
#
loop_
_entity.id
_entity.type
_entity.pdbx_description
1 polymer ?
#
loop_
_entity_poly.entity_id
_entity_poly.type
_entity_poly.pdbx_seq_one_letter_code
_entity_poly.pdbx_strand_id
1 'polypeptide(L)'
;MTMETPRIRLGSGGAWLELVQAGEDSWQVTADWCSSLSADFTARLTGDEVSDFAAQMRSHLRSDSRFSAAVTPGRNNPLVLSAVPVGDGFAFFVRLTPNGDDDVCHLQMEINPIDVGELRDMFDALHASLVR
;
A
#
# COMPACT_ATOMS: atom_id res chain seq x y z
N MET A 1 -8.54 -26.48 -1.10
CA MET A 1 -8.19 -25.23 -1.81
C MET A 1 -7.52 -24.34 -0.79
N THR A 2 -6.20 -24.19 -0.86
CA THR A 2 -5.47 -23.25 -0.02
C THR A 2 -5.93 -21.86 -0.44
N MET A 3 -6.69 -21.17 0.41
CA MET A 3 -7.08 -19.80 0.12
C MET A 3 -5.80 -18.96 0.12
N GLU A 4 -5.48 -18.34 -1.01
CA GLU A 4 -4.39 -17.37 -1.06
C GLU A 4 -4.73 -16.23 -0.10
N THR A 5 -3.82 -15.97 0.84
CA THR A 5 -3.90 -14.88 1.81
C THR A 5 -3.95 -13.54 1.07
N PRO A 6 -4.95 -12.67 1.35
CA PRO A 6 -5.01 -11.32 0.80
C PRO A 6 -3.68 -10.59 0.94
N ARG A 7 -3.21 -10.04 -0.17
CA ARG A 7 -1.92 -9.36 -0.25
C ARG A 7 -1.87 -8.38 -1.41
N ILE A 8 -0.99 -7.40 -1.30
CA ILE A 8 -0.56 -6.55 -2.42
C ILE A 8 0.90 -6.19 -2.23
N ARG A 9 1.65 -6.15 -3.33
CA ARG A 9 3.04 -5.69 -3.35
C ARG A 9 3.19 -4.64 -4.44
N LEU A 10 3.62 -3.44 -4.05
CA LEU A 10 3.93 -2.35 -4.95
C LEU A 10 5.45 -2.29 -5.12
N GLY A 11 5.90 -2.24 -6.37
CA GLY A 11 7.32 -2.18 -6.71
C GLY A 11 8.03 -3.52 -6.61
N SER A 12 9.28 -3.53 -7.07
CA SER A 12 10.15 -4.69 -7.09
C SER A 12 11.62 -4.26 -6.99
N GLY A 13 12.51 -5.22 -6.76
CA GLY A 13 13.94 -4.96 -6.68
C GLY A 13 14.28 -3.99 -5.54
N GLY A 14 14.88 -2.84 -5.89
CA GLY A 14 15.44 -1.88 -4.94
C GLY A 14 14.43 -1.00 -4.19
N ALA A 15 13.14 -1.01 -4.52
CA ALA A 15 12.14 -0.28 -3.73
C ALA A 15 10.79 -0.97 -3.80
N TRP A 16 10.24 -1.36 -2.66
CA TRP A 16 8.94 -2.01 -2.59
C TRP A 16 8.22 -1.82 -1.26
N LEU A 17 6.90 -1.93 -1.32
CA LEU A 17 5.97 -1.98 -0.18
C LEU A 17 5.08 -3.21 -0.35
N GLU A 18 4.90 -3.98 0.71
CA GLU A 18 4.02 -5.15 0.74
C GLU A 18 3.08 -5.10 1.94
N LEU A 19 1.82 -5.44 1.69
CA LEU A 19 0.79 -5.65 2.70
C LEU A 19 0.33 -7.10 2.58
N VAL A 20 0.34 -7.85 3.68
CA VAL A 20 -0.14 -9.24 3.73
C VAL A 20 -1.06 -9.40 4.94
N GLN A 21 -2.25 -9.97 4.75
CA GLN A 21 -3.12 -10.28 5.87
C GLN A 21 -2.46 -11.33 6.79
N ALA A 22 -2.29 -10.99 8.06
CA ALA A 22 -1.69 -11.84 9.09
C ALA A 22 -2.73 -12.38 10.10
N GLY A 23 -3.96 -11.85 10.08
CA GLY A 23 -5.08 -12.26 10.92
C GLY A 23 -6.37 -11.53 10.53
N GLU A 24 -7.45 -11.71 11.29
CA GLU A 24 -8.78 -11.12 10.99
C GLU A 24 -8.71 -9.61 10.74
N ASP A 25 -8.11 -8.87 11.70
CA ASP A 25 -7.90 -7.41 11.62
C ASP A 25 -6.41 -7.04 11.71
N SER A 26 -5.55 -7.88 11.14
CA SER A 26 -4.11 -7.75 11.28
C SER A 26 -3.43 -7.90 9.94
N TRP A 27 -2.59 -6.94 9.61
CA TRP A 27 -1.85 -6.91 8.35
C TRP A 27 -0.37 -6.67 8.64
N GLN A 28 0.46 -7.52 8.08
CA GLN A 28 1.90 -7.31 8.04
C GLN A 28 2.20 -6.26 6.96
N VAL A 29 2.84 -5.17 7.35
CA VAL A 29 3.31 -4.11 6.45
C VAL A 29 4.83 -4.15 6.43
N THR A 30 5.38 -4.43 5.25
CA THR A 30 6.83 -4.44 5.06
C THR A 30 7.19 -3.51 3.92
N ALA A 31 8.19 -2.66 4.13
CA ALA A 31 8.72 -1.76 3.12
C ALA A 31 10.25 -1.81 3.15
N ASP A 32 10.86 -1.77 1.97
CA ASP A 32 12.30 -1.82 1.83
C ASP A 32 12.74 -0.94 0.67
N TRP A 33 13.75 -0.13 0.95
CA TRP A 33 14.46 0.68 -0.02
C TRP A 33 15.94 0.30 0.00
N CYS A 34 16.35 -0.40 -1.06
CA CYS A 34 17.71 -0.86 -1.34
C CYS A 34 18.36 -1.59 -0.16
N SER A 35 17.57 -2.27 0.69
CA SER A 35 18.03 -2.89 1.93
C SER A 35 18.79 -1.97 2.89
N SER A 36 18.70 -0.66 2.64
CA SER A 36 19.39 0.41 3.38
C SER A 36 18.43 1.11 4.31
N LEU A 37 17.13 1.10 3.98
CA LEU A 37 16.08 1.69 4.77
C LEU A 37 14.83 0.81 4.67
N SER A 38 14.42 0.19 5.77
CA SER A 38 13.28 -0.73 5.81
C SER A 38 12.39 -0.49 7.03
N ALA A 39 11.13 -0.88 6.88
CA ALA A 39 10.16 -0.96 7.96
C ALA A 39 9.45 -2.31 7.87
N ASP A 40 9.23 -2.94 9.02
CA ASP A 40 8.50 -4.19 9.14
C ASP A 40 7.68 -4.12 10.43
N PHE A 41 6.35 -4.07 10.31
CA PHE A 41 5.46 -3.97 11.45
C PHE A 41 4.06 -4.52 11.15
N THR A 42 3.38 -4.91 12.20
CA THR A 42 1.96 -5.31 12.12
C THR A 42 1.05 -4.11 12.33
N ALA A 43 0.21 -3.84 11.34
CA ALA A 43 -0.87 -2.86 11.41
C ALA A 43 -2.20 -3.54 11.77
N ARG A 44 -3.00 -2.88 12.62
CA ARG A 44 -4.38 -3.29 12.89
C ARG A 44 -5.30 -2.68 11.84
N LEU A 45 -5.67 -3.48 10.85
CA LEU A 45 -6.52 -3.08 9.72
C LEU A 45 -7.58 -4.15 9.49
N THR A 46 -8.84 -3.73 9.49
CA THR A 46 -9.98 -4.57 9.12
C THR A 46 -9.98 -4.85 7.62
N GLY A 47 -10.67 -5.91 7.20
CA GLY A 47 -10.90 -6.20 5.78
C GLY A 47 -11.57 -5.03 5.05
N ASP A 48 -12.53 -4.37 5.70
CA ASP A 48 -13.25 -3.22 5.15
C ASP A 48 -12.32 -2.01 4.94
N GLU A 49 -11.45 -1.69 5.89
CA GLU A 49 -10.48 -0.58 5.75
C GLU A 49 -9.53 -0.80 4.56
N VAL A 50 -9.09 -2.04 4.34
CA VAL A 50 -8.23 -2.36 3.19
C VAL A 50 -9.03 -2.41 1.88
N SER A 51 -10.29 -2.85 1.93
CA SER A 51 -11.20 -2.86 0.78
C SER A 51 -11.53 -1.45 0.29
N ASP A 52 -11.85 -0.54 1.22
CA ASP A 52 -12.12 0.88 0.93
C ASP A 52 -10.89 1.56 0.35
N PHE A 53 -9.71 1.28 0.90
CA PHE A 53 -8.46 1.75 0.35
C PHE A 53 -8.24 1.23 -1.08
N ALA A 54 -8.42 -0.07 -1.32
CA ALA A 54 -8.30 -0.65 -2.67
C ALA A 54 -9.30 -0.02 -3.64
N ALA A 55 -10.54 0.22 -3.23
CA ALA A 55 -11.56 0.89 -4.03
C ALA A 55 -11.18 2.35 -4.34
N GLN A 56 -10.64 3.09 -3.37
CA GLN A 56 -10.13 4.44 -3.57
C GLN A 56 -8.99 4.47 -4.59
N MET A 57 -8.00 3.57 -4.45
CA MET A 57 -6.89 3.43 -5.40
C MET A 57 -7.41 3.15 -6.81
N ARG A 58 -8.31 2.19 -6.98
CA ARG A 58 -8.93 1.85 -8.29
C ARG A 58 -9.66 3.03 -8.92
N SER A 59 -10.35 3.83 -8.11
CA SER A 59 -11.03 5.03 -8.59
C SER A 59 -10.03 6.07 -9.10
N HIS A 60 -8.93 6.29 -8.38
CA HIS A 60 -7.92 7.26 -8.76
C HIS A 60 -7.11 6.85 -10.00
N LEU A 61 -6.83 5.55 -10.18
CA LEU A 61 -6.14 5.02 -11.36
C LEU A 61 -6.92 5.17 -12.67
N ARG A 62 -8.17 5.67 -12.62
CA ARG A 62 -8.96 6.08 -13.81
C ARG A 62 -8.69 7.52 -14.22
N SER A 63 -7.97 8.28 -13.41
CA SER A 63 -7.60 9.66 -13.68
C SER A 63 -6.08 9.78 -13.85
N ASP A 64 -5.65 10.63 -14.78
CA ASP A 64 -4.22 10.92 -14.98
C ASP A 64 -3.74 12.04 -14.05
N SER A 65 -4.23 12.06 -12.80
CA SER A 65 -3.99 13.13 -11.84
C SER A 65 -3.21 12.60 -10.64
N ARG A 66 -2.40 13.47 -10.02
CA ARG A 66 -1.78 13.15 -8.74
C ARG A 66 -2.87 12.93 -7.69
N PHE A 67 -2.69 11.91 -6.86
CA PHE A 67 -3.59 11.64 -5.75
C PHE A 67 -2.83 11.10 -4.53
N SER A 68 -3.50 11.11 -3.39
CA SER A 68 -3.01 10.50 -2.16
C SER A 68 -4.13 9.73 -1.48
N ALA A 69 -3.82 8.53 -1.00
CA ALA A 69 -4.73 7.67 -0.25
C ALA A 69 -4.04 7.18 1.02
N ALA A 70 -4.80 7.06 2.11
CA ALA A 70 -4.29 6.61 3.39
C ALA A 70 -5.08 5.39 3.85
N VAL A 71 -4.37 4.35 4.28
CA VAL A 71 -4.96 3.24 5.05
C VAL A 71 -5.08 3.72 6.49
N THR A 72 -6.28 4.21 6.83
CA THR A 72 -6.69 4.77 8.13
C THR A 72 -5.87 5.97 8.64
N PRO A 73 -6.31 7.22 8.41
CA PRO A 73 -5.59 8.40 8.89
C PRO A 73 -5.60 8.59 10.42
N GLY A 74 -6.35 7.78 11.18
CA GLY A 74 -6.61 7.99 12.62
C GLY A 74 -6.06 6.92 13.58
N ARG A 75 -5.24 5.97 13.11
CA ARG A 75 -4.64 4.91 13.96
C ARG A 75 -3.13 5.04 14.06
N ASN A 76 -2.54 4.36 15.04
CA ASN A 76 -1.12 4.36 15.36
C ASN A 76 -0.20 3.76 14.26
N ASN A 77 -0.59 3.69 12.99
CA ASN A 77 0.26 3.14 11.91
C ASN A 77 -0.18 3.70 10.54
N PRO A 78 -0.22 5.03 10.32
CA PRO A 78 -0.69 5.56 9.05
C PRO A 78 0.26 5.14 7.92
N LEU A 79 -0.30 4.43 6.93
CA LEU A 79 0.30 4.23 5.62
C LEU A 79 -0.37 5.22 4.66
N VAL A 80 0.43 6.13 4.10
CA VAL A 80 -0.03 7.04 3.04
C VAL A 80 0.73 6.73 1.76
N LEU A 81 -0.02 6.51 0.68
CA LEU A 81 0.50 6.44 -0.68
C LEU A 81 0.14 7.72 -1.41
N SER A 82 1.14 8.42 -1.93
CA SER A 82 0.93 9.47 -2.93
C SER A 82 1.40 8.97 -4.28
N ALA A 83 0.54 9.03 -5.28
CA ALA A 83 0.85 8.60 -6.63
C ALA A 83 0.99 9.83 -7.54
N VAL A 84 2.05 9.85 -8.34
CA VAL A 84 2.31 10.90 -9.33
C VAL A 84 2.36 10.25 -10.72
N PRO A 85 1.57 10.74 -11.70
CA PRO A 85 1.59 10.18 -13.05
C PRO A 85 2.97 10.39 -13.70
N VAL A 86 3.53 9.33 -14.28
CA VAL A 86 4.81 9.33 -14.99
C VAL A 86 4.69 8.42 -16.21
N GLY A 87 4.68 9.00 -17.41
CA GLY A 87 4.41 8.24 -18.64
C GLY A 87 3.03 7.59 -18.58
N ASP A 88 2.98 6.29 -18.89
CA ASP A 88 1.74 5.47 -18.87
C ASP A 88 1.48 4.82 -17.48
N GLY A 89 2.16 5.28 -16.43
CA GLY A 89 2.10 4.69 -15.10
C GLY A 89 2.14 5.71 -13.96
N PHE A 90 2.37 5.23 -12.75
CA PHE A 90 2.47 6.04 -11.54
C PHE A 90 3.72 5.71 -10.73
N ALA A 91 4.50 6.73 -10.39
CA ALA A 91 5.49 6.64 -9.31
C ALA A 91 4.79 6.83 -7.97
N PHE A 92 5.26 6.15 -6.93
CA PHE A 92 4.67 6.24 -5.59
C PHE A 92 5.64 6.83 -4.58
N PHE A 93 5.13 7.73 -3.76
CA PHE A 93 5.77 8.17 -2.53
C PHE A 93 5.03 7.51 -1.37
N VAL A 94 5.73 6.61 -0.68
CA VAL A 94 5.22 5.91 0.50
C VAL A 94 5.66 6.67 1.74
N ARG A 95 4.72 6.96 2.64
CA ARG A 95 5.01 7.45 3.99
C ARG A 95 4.44 6.46 5.00
N LEU A 96 5.30 5.91 5.85
CA LEU A 96 4.92 5.05 6.97
C LEU A 96 5.33 5.72 8.28
N THR A 97 4.41 5.73 9.26
CA THR A 97 4.73 6.11 10.64
C THR A 97 4.42 4.92 11.56
N PRO A 98 5.38 4.00 11.78
CA PRO A 98 5.17 2.87 12.68
C PRO A 98 4.88 3.37 14.11
N ASN A 99 3.88 2.79 14.76
CA ASN A 99 3.37 3.18 16.08
C ASN A 99 2.76 4.59 16.18
N GLY A 100 2.64 5.32 15.05
CA GLY A 100 1.83 6.54 14.91
C GLY A 100 2.23 7.66 15.85
N ASP A 101 3.46 7.60 16.32
CA ASP A 101 4.08 8.63 17.11
C ASP A 101 4.84 9.54 16.13
N ASP A 102 4.37 10.77 16.00
CA ASP A 102 4.94 11.79 15.11
C ASP A 102 6.38 12.19 15.55
N ASP A 103 6.79 11.80 16.76
CA ASP A 103 8.17 11.94 17.25
C ASP A 103 9.08 10.78 16.81
N VAL A 104 8.53 9.74 16.16
CA VAL A 104 9.29 8.61 15.59
C VAL A 104 9.62 8.88 14.12
N CYS A 105 10.82 8.46 13.70
CA CYS A 105 11.27 8.59 12.31
C CYS A 105 10.28 7.91 11.35
N HIS A 106 9.57 8.72 10.55
CA HIS A 106 8.75 8.21 9.46
C HIS A 106 9.65 7.62 8.36
N LEU A 107 9.26 6.47 7.82
CA LEU A 107 9.85 5.96 6.59
C LEU A 107 9.22 6.72 5.43
N GLN A 108 10.05 7.42 4.65
CA GLN A 108 9.65 7.96 3.37
C GLN A 108 10.48 7.33 2.26
N MET A 109 9.83 6.74 1.27
CA MET A 109 10.49 6.11 0.14
C MET A 109 9.74 6.35 -1.16
N GLU A 110 10.47 6.30 -2.26
CA GLU A 110 9.96 6.38 -3.61
C GLU A 110 10.00 4.99 -4.27
N ILE A 111 8.91 4.62 -4.93
CA ILE A 111 8.82 3.44 -5.79
C ILE A 111 8.72 3.94 -7.23
N ASN A 112 9.54 3.34 -8.10
CA ASN A 112 9.57 3.64 -9.52
C ASN A 112 8.17 3.52 -10.17
N PRO A 113 7.95 4.17 -11.32
CA PRO A 113 6.70 4.06 -12.05
C PRO A 113 6.27 2.61 -12.28
N ILE A 114 5.03 2.30 -11.92
CA ILE A 114 4.36 1.03 -12.23
C ILE A 114 3.30 1.32 -13.29
N ASP A 115 3.21 0.44 -14.29
CA ASP A 115 2.23 0.53 -15.37
C ASP A 115 0.80 0.61 -14.81
N VAL A 116 -0.07 1.44 -15.43
CA VAL A 116 -1.43 1.63 -14.95
C VAL A 116 -2.29 0.37 -15.08
N GLY A 117 -2.04 -0.47 -16.10
CA GLY A 117 -2.69 -1.77 -16.26
C GLY A 117 -2.29 -2.73 -15.15
N GLU A 118 -0.98 -2.84 -14.88
CA GLU A 118 -0.45 -3.64 -13.77
C GLU A 118 -1.04 -3.19 -12.41
N LEU A 119 -1.09 -1.88 -12.16
CA LEU A 119 -1.69 -1.33 -10.94
C LEU A 119 -3.17 -1.70 -10.80
N ARG A 120 -3.94 -1.61 -11.88
CA ARG A 120 -5.36 -1.97 -11.88
C ARG A 120 -5.54 -3.45 -11.54
N ASP A 121 -4.78 -4.33 -12.18
CA ASP A 121 -4.83 -5.77 -11.93
C ASP A 121 -4.49 -6.10 -10.47
N MET A 122 -3.44 -5.46 -9.91
CA MET A 122 -3.05 -5.67 -8.51
C MET A 122 -4.14 -5.23 -7.52
N PHE A 123 -4.72 -4.03 -7.70
CA PHE A 123 -5.77 -3.54 -6.80
C PHE A 123 -7.12 -4.24 -7.01
N ASP A 124 -7.44 -4.67 -8.23
CA ASP A 124 -8.61 -5.51 -8.51
C ASP A 124 -8.47 -6.88 -7.82
N ALA A 125 -7.29 -7.51 -7.88
CA ALA A 125 -7.01 -8.77 -7.19
C ALA A 125 -7.10 -8.63 -5.66
N LEU A 126 -6.52 -7.56 -5.09
CA LEU A 126 -6.63 -7.28 -3.66
C LEU A 126 -8.09 -7.13 -3.24
N HIS A 127 -8.86 -6.27 -3.93
CA HIS A 127 -10.26 -6.05 -3.61
C HIS A 127 -11.10 -7.34 -3.74
N ALA A 128 -10.88 -8.14 -4.78
CA ALA A 128 -11.57 -9.42 -4.96
C ALA A 128 -11.24 -10.45 -3.87
N SER A 129 -10.04 -10.37 -3.27
CA SER A 129 -9.66 -11.25 -2.17
C SER A 129 -10.34 -10.90 -0.84
N LEU A 130 -10.86 -9.67 -0.69
CA LEU A 130 -11.44 -9.13 0.54
C LEU A 130 -12.96 -9.20 0.60
N VAL A 131 -13.67 -9.09 -0.54
CA VAL A 131 -15.14 -9.04 -0.60
C VAL A 131 -15.76 -10.45 -0.72
N ARG A 132 -15.30 -11.41 0.09
CA ARG A 132 -15.79 -12.80 0.07
C ARG A 132 -16.94 -13.05 1.03
#